data_AF-A0A965I986-F1
#
_entry.id   AF-A0A965I986-F1
#
_cell.length_a   1.000
_cell.length_b   1.000
_cell.length_c   1.000
_cell.angle_alpha   90.00
_cell.angle_beta   90.00
_cell.angle_gamma   90.00
#
_symmetry.space_group_name_H-M   'P 1'
#
loop_
_entity.id
_entity.type
_entity.pdbx_description
1 polymer ?
#
loop_
_entity_poly.entity_id
_entity_poly.type
_entity_poly.pdbx_seq_one_letter_code
_entity_poly.pdbx_strand_id
1 'polypeptide(L)'
;MSGLSALKLVQAKRQGGNSPQHARRQKLSNKLHEQIQLAKAQQSGGEFAPTKVRTVRDEVTGESRKVEVPKKLKPWWWTDEKGKLCVTIRYGARILEIVEGKNAIETDNIA
;
A
#
# COMPACT_ATOMS: atom_id res chain seq x y z
N MET A 1 -51.38 5.44 -6.09
CA MET A 1 -50.66 6.03 -7.24
C MET A 1 -50.37 7.47 -6.83
N SER A 2 -49.17 7.96 -6.53
CA SER A 2 -48.08 8.15 -7.49
C SER A 2 -46.88 8.88 -6.84
N GLY A 3 -46.12 8.21 -5.96
CA GLY A 3 -44.87 8.79 -5.43
C GLY A 3 -43.71 8.74 -6.42
N LEU A 4 -43.71 7.74 -7.31
CA LEU A 4 -42.64 7.47 -8.27
C LEU A 4 -42.58 8.48 -9.42
N SER A 5 -43.68 9.17 -9.72
CA SER A 5 -43.74 10.18 -10.79
C SER A 5 -43.20 11.55 -10.38
N ALA A 6 -43.00 11.81 -9.08
CA ALA A 6 -42.42 13.06 -8.58
C ALA A 6 -40.88 13.06 -8.66
N LEU A 7 -40.25 11.93 -8.98
CA LEU A 7 -38.81 11.78 -9.03
C LEU A 7 -38.27 12.12 -10.42
N LYS A 8 -37.17 12.89 -10.46
CA LYS A 8 -36.43 13.16 -11.69
C LYS A 8 -35.62 11.92 -12.08
N LEU A 9 -36.15 11.15 -13.03
CA LEU A 9 -35.47 10.01 -13.62
C LEU A 9 -34.43 10.53 -14.64
N VAL A 10 -33.17 10.17 -14.44
CA VAL A 10 -32.06 10.57 -15.31
C VAL A 10 -31.30 9.34 -15.79
N GLN A 11 -30.92 9.36 -17.07
CA GLN A 11 -30.03 8.35 -17.63
C GLN A 11 -28.60 8.63 -17.17
N ALA A 12 -28.19 8.00 -16.08
CA ALA A 12 -26.84 8.12 -15.56
C ALA A 12 -25.96 6.97 -16.06
N LYS A 13 -24.93 7.28 -16.86
CA LYS A 13 -23.84 6.34 -17.13
C LYS A 13 -22.81 6.50 -16.01
N ARG A 14 -22.73 5.53 -15.10
CA ARG A 14 -21.64 5.49 -14.11
C ARG A 14 -20.33 5.50 -14.88
N GLN A 15 -19.41 6.40 -14.53
CA GLN A 15 -18.05 6.33 -15.05
C GLN A 15 -17.51 4.94 -14.71
N GLY A 16 -17.02 4.22 -15.72
CA GLY A 16 -16.45 2.91 -15.52
C GLY A 16 -15.34 3.00 -14.48
N GLY A 17 -15.23 1.99 -13.62
CA GLY A 17 -14.17 1.95 -12.62
C GLY A 17 -12.79 2.16 -13.26
N ASN A 18 -11.83 2.66 -12.47
CA ASN A 18 -10.46 2.92 -12.93
C ASN A 18 -9.95 1.77 -13.80
N SER A 19 -9.29 2.09 -14.93
CA SER A 19 -8.70 1.06 -15.78
C SER A 19 -7.79 0.15 -14.94
N PRO A 20 -7.68 -1.15 -15.28
CA PRO A 20 -6.80 -2.07 -14.56
C PRO A 20 -5.36 -1.55 -14.44
N GLN A 21 -4.89 -0.80 -15.44
CA GLN A 21 -3.58 -0.15 -15.44
C GLN A 21 -3.49 0.95 -14.37
N HIS A 22 -4.51 1.81 -14.26
CA HIS A 22 -4.56 2.83 -13.20
C HIS A 22 -4.62 2.20 -11.81
N ALA A 23 -5.40 1.14 -11.62
CA ALA A 23 -5.48 0.43 -10.35
C ALA A 23 -4.11 -0.15 -9.92
N ARG A 24 -3.35 -0.72 -10.87
CA ARG A 24 -1.98 -1.22 -10.62
C ARG A 24 -1.02 -0.10 -10.23
N ARG A 25 -1.04 1.03 -10.95
CA ARG A 25 -0.21 2.21 -10.63
C ARG A 25 -0.54 2.75 -9.25
N GLN A 26 -1.82 2.91 -8.92
CA GLN A 26 -2.25 3.40 -7.61
C GLN A 26 -1.76 2.49 -6.48
N LYS A 27 -1.85 1.16 -6.67
CA LYS A 27 -1.36 0.20 -5.68
C LYS A 27 0.15 0.33 -5.46
N LEU A 28 0.94 0.53 -6.50
CA LEU A 28 2.38 0.77 -6.39
C LEU A 28 2.67 2.09 -5.68
N SER A 29 2.02 3.19 -6.07
CA SER A 29 2.20 4.51 -5.46
C SER A 29 1.88 4.49 -3.96
N ASN A 30 0.80 3.84 -3.56
CA ASN A 30 0.45 3.70 -2.14
C ASN A 30 1.53 2.92 -1.37
N LYS A 31 2.14 1.89 -1.98
CA LYS A 31 3.22 1.12 -1.36
C LYS A 31 4.53 1.90 -1.26
N LEU A 32 4.87 2.66 -2.29
CA LEU A 32 6.03 3.55 -2.25
C LEU A 32 5.87 4.61 -1.15
N HIS A 33 4.67 5.17 -0.99
CA HIS A 33 4.38 6.11 0.09
C HIS A 33 4.61 5.50 1.47
N GLU A 34 4.12 4.27 1.71
CA GLU A 34 4.38 3.51 2.95
C GLU A 34 5.89 3.34 3.21
N GLN A 35 6.68 3.04 2.17
CA GLN A 35 8.13 2.87 2.28
C GLN A 35 8.86 4.19 2.57
N ILE A 36 8.44 5.29 1.96
CA ILE A 36 9.01 6.62 2.24
C ILE A 36 8.75 7.03 3.69
N GLN A 37 7.54 6.79 4.21
CA GLN A 37 7.22 7.07 5.61
C GLN A 37 8.05 6.22 6.56
N LEU A 38 8.26 4.95 6.23
CA LEU A 38 9.12 4.06 7.01
C LEU A 38 10.58 4.54 7.01
N ALA A 39 11.12 4.96 5.86
CA ALA A 39 12.48 5.50 5.77
C ALA A 39 12.65 6.78 6.60
N LYS A 40 11.67 7.69 6.53
CA LYS A 40 11.67 8.94 7.32
C LYS A 40 11.61 8.68 8.82
N ALA A 41 10.77 7.74 9.26
CA ALA A 41 10.70 7.37 10.68
C ALA A 41 12.01 6.73 11.16
N GLN A 42 12.59 5.84 10.35
CA GLN A 42 13.89 5.24 10.65
C GLN A 42 15.00 6.30 10.76
N GLN A 43 15.00 7.31 9.87
CA GLN A 43 15.93 8.44 9.92
C GLN A 43 15.76 9.27 11.19
N SER A 44 14.52 9.51 11.64
CA SER A 44 14.24 10.26 12.87
C SER A 44 14.38 9.43 14.16
N GLY A 45 14.82 8.17 14.08
CA GLY A 45 14.92 7.25 15.22
C GLY A 45 13.57 6.78 15.78
N GLY A 46 12.47 6.92 15.02
CA GLY A 46 11.13 6.51 15.41
C GLY A 46 10.66 5.22 14.72
N GLU A 47 9.55 4.66 15.19
CA GLU A 47 8.92 3.50 14.57
C GLU A 47 7.70 3.91 13.73
N PHE A 48 7.65 3.45 12.47
CA PHE A 48 6.47 3.60 11.61
C PHE A 48 5.72 2.27 11.50
N ALA A 49 4.60 2.16 12.22
CA ALA A 49 3.73 1.00 12.19
C ALA A 49 2.32 1.41 11.72
N PRO A 50 2.04 1.40 10.39
CA PRO A 50 0.72 1.74 9.90
C PRO A 50 -0.31 0.71 10.38
N THR A 51 -1.44 1.15 10.91
CA THR A 51 -2.48 0.25 11.42
C THR A 51 -3.29 -0.34 10.27
N LYS A 52 -3.57 -1.65 10.32
CA LYS A 52 -4.46 -2.36 9.41
C LYS A 52 -5.68 -2.84 10.19
N VAL A 53 -6.87 -2.53 9.69
CA VAL A 53 -8.11 -3.10 10.23
C VAL A 53 -8.19 -4.58 9.87
N ARG A 54 -8.27 -5.45 10.89
CA ARG A 54 -8.50 -6.88 10.76
C ARG A 54 -9.82 -7.21 11.44
N THR A 55 -10.68 -7.94 10.74
CA THR A 55 -11.86 -8.54 11.37
C THR A 55 -11.41 -9.78 12.13
N VAL A 56 -11.62 -9.78 13.44
CA VAL A 56 -11.35 -10.90 14.34
C VAL A 56 -12.72 -11.39 14.83
N ARG A 57 -12.91 -12.70 14.81
CA ARG A 57 -14.10 -13.33 15.37
C ARG A 57 -13.81 -13.68 16.81
N ASP A 58 -14.64 -13.20 17.74
CA ASP A 58 -14.52 -13.57 19.14
C ASP A 58 -15.02 -15.01 19.33
N GLU A 59 -14.18 -15.86 19.91
CA GLU A 59 -14.44 -17.31 20.04
C GLU A 59 -15.57 -17.62 21.03
N VAL A 60 -15.87 -16.69 21.95
CA VAL A 60 -16.89 -16.85 23.00
C VAL A 60 -18.27 -16.37 22.55
N THR A 61 -18.36 -15.26 21.80
CA THR A 61 -19.62 -14.63 21.40
C THR A 61 -19.98 -14.90 19.93
N GLY A 62 -19.04 -15.37 19.12
CA GLY A 62 -19.23 -15.62 17.69
C GLY A 62 -19.33 -14.35 16.84
N GLU A 63 -19.32 -13.16 17.45
CA GLU A 63 -19.43 -11.86 16.79
C GLU A 63 -18.11 -11.45 16.12
N SER A 64 -18.23 -10.74 15.00
CA SER A 64 -17.08 -10.24 14.24
C SER A 64 -16.76 -8.81 14.63
N ARG A 65 -15.62 -8.60 15.30
CA ARG A 65 -15.12 -7.27 15.68
C ARG A 65 -14.03 -6.81 14.72
N LYS A 66 -14.07 -5.53 14.34
CA LYS A 66 -12.99 -4.87 13.59
C LYS A 66 -11.96 -4.34 14.59
N VAL A 67 -10.75 -4.87 14.56
CA VAL A 67 -9.63 -4.45 15.42
C VAL A 67 -8.53 -3.84 14.55
N GLU A 68 -7.95 -2.74 15.00
CA GLU A 68 -6.80 -2.12 14.33
C GLU A 68 -5.52 -2.79 14.84
N VAL A 69 -4.78 -3.44 13.93
CA VAL A 69 -3.53 -4.16 14.25
C VAL A 69 -2.36 -3.46 13.55
N PRO A 70 -1.24 -3.20 14.22
CA PRO A 70 -0.06 -2.62 13.59
C PRO A 70 0.45 -3.55 12.48
N LYS A 71 0.62 -2.99 11.28
CA LYS A 71 1.14 -3.72 10.13
C LYS A 71 2.66 -3.62 10.13
N LYS A 72 3.31 -4.77 10.34
CA LYS A 72 4.76 -4.88 10.11
C LYS A 72 5.04 -4.72 8.62
N LEU A 73 5.75 -3.65 8.26
CA LEU A 73 6.23 -3.42 6.91
C LEU A 73 7.67 -3.92 6.81
N LYS A 74 7.94 -4.75 5.80
CA LYS A 74 9.32 -5.11 5.46
C LYS A 74 9.92 -3.95 4.65
N PRO A 75 11.06 -3.37 5.09
CA PRO A 75 11.78 -2.37 4.30
C PRO A 75 12.16 -2.93 2.94
N TRP A 76 12.13 -2.09 1.91
CA TRP A 76 12.56 -2.47 0.56
C TRP A 76 14.04 -2.17 0.30
N TRP A 77 14.78 -1.80 1.34
CA TRP A 77 16.21 -1.57 1.30
C TRP A 77 16.95 -2.49 2.26
N TRP A 78 18.21 -2.74 1.97
CA TRP A 78 19.14 -3.50 2.81
C TRP A 78 20.57 -3.01 2.58
N THR A 79 21.46 -3.29 3.51
CA THR A 79 22.90 -3.07 3.34
C THR A 79 23.53 -4.29 2.67
N ASP A 80 24.21 -4.09 1.55
CA ASP A 80 24.98 -5.12 0.86
C ASP A 80 26.31 -5.42 1.58
N GLU A 81 27.00 -6.49 1.19
CA GLU A 81 28.29 -6.92 1.76
C GLU A 81 29.36 -5.82 1.66
N LYS A 82 29.24 -4.93 0.67
CA LYS A 82 30.12 -3.75 0.49
C LYS A 82 29.80 -2.58 1.43
N GLY A 83 28.83 -2.73 2.33
CA GLY A 83 28.39 -1.70 3.26
C GLY A 83 27.50 -0.62 2.65
N LYS A 84 27.09 -0.77 1.38
CA LYS A 84 26.24 0.20 0.68
C LYS A 84 24.76 -0.16 0.80
N LEU A 85 23.89 0.85 0.78
CA LEU A 85 22.45 0.62 0.85
C LEU A 85 21.90 0.32 -0.55
N CYS A 86 21.17 -0.77 -0.68
CA CYS A 86 20.51 -1.18 -1.92
C CYS A 86 19.00 -1.08 -1.74
N VAL A 87 18.31 -0.37 -2.64
CA VAL A 87 16.86 -0.16 -2.62
C VAL A 87 16.20 -0.89 -3.79
N THR A 88 15.19 -1.71 -3.52
CA THR A 88 14.37 -2.37 -4.56
C THR A 88 12.97 -1.80 -4.63
N ILE A 89 12.33 -1.92 -5.78
CA ILE A 89 10.90 -1.62 -5.92
C ILE A 89 10.14 -2.93 -6.11
N ARG A 90 9.07 -3.13 -5.34
CA ARG A 90 8.25 -4.35 -5.42
C ARG A 90 6.81 -4.06 -5.79
N TYR A 91 6.26 -4.86 -6.70
CA TYR A 91 4.83 -4.91 -6.95
C TYR A 91 4.26 -6.24 -6.46
N GLY A 92 3.59 -6.19 -5.31
CA GLY A 92 3.16 -7.42 -4.62
C GLY A 92 4.37 -8.23 -4.17
N ALA A 93 4.47 -9.47 -4.65
CA ALA A 93 5.60 -10.35 -4.36
C ALA A 93 6.78 -10.21 -5.36
N ARG A 94 6.57 -9.54 -6.50
CA ARG A 94 7.59 -9.43 -7.56
C ARG A 94 8.45 -8.19 -7.38
N ILE A 95 9.76 -8.34 -7.57
CA ILE A 95 10.69 -7.21 -7.69
C ILE A 95 10.59 -6.69 -9.12
N LEU A 96 10.50 -5.37 -9.27
CA LEU A 96 10.48 -4.71 -10.56
C LEU A 96 11.90 -4.42 -11.03
N GLU A 97 12.15 -4.63 -12.32
CA GLU A 97 13.34 -4.11 -12.97
C GLU A 97 13.16 -2.60 -13.21
N ILE A 98 14.18 -1.84 -12.85
CA ILE A 98 14.19 -0.37 -13.00
C ILE A 98 14.79 -0.02 -14.36
N VAL A 99 15.85 -0.73 -14.71
CA VAL A 99 16.50 -0.76 -16.02
C VAL A 99 16.68 -2.23 -16.38
N GLU A 100 16.75 -2.54 -17.67
CA GLU A 100 16.96 -3.90 -18.16
C GLU A 100 18.14 -4.58 -17.42
N GLY A 101 17.84 -5.72 -16.78
CA GLY A 101 18.82 -6.49 -15.99
C GLY A 101 19.23 -5.89 -14.64
N LYS A 102 18.64 -4.75 -14.21
CA LYS A 102 18.94 -4.10 -12.93
C LYS A 102 17.67 -3.85 -12.11
N ASN A 103 17.63 -4.46 -10.92
CA ASN A 103 16.45 -4.47 -10.04
C ASN A 103 16.58 -3.60 -8.78
N ALA A 104 17.76 -3.03 -8.52
CA ALA A 104 18.04 -2.25 -7.32
C ALA A 104 18.81 -0.96 -7.63
N ILE A 105 18.64 0.04 -6.77
CA ILE A 105 19.37 1.31 -6.77
C ILE A 105 20.32 1.29 -5.57
N GLU A 106 21.60 1.54 -5.81
CA GLU A 106 22.61 1.69 -4.77
C GLU A 106 22.61 3.14 -4.26
N THR A 107 22.62 3.33 -2.94
CA THR A 107 22.69 4.64 -2.26
C THR A 107 23.63 4.55 -1.07
N ASP A 108 24.20 5.70 -0.66
CA ASP A 108 25.16 5.74 0.45
C ASP A 108 24.47 5.77 1.83
N ASN A 109 23.24 6.30 1.90
CA ASN A 109 22.47 6.39 3.14
C ASN A 109 20.96 6.29 2.85
N ILE A 110 20.17 6.17 3.93
CA ILE A 110 18.70 6.12 3.90
C ILE A 110 18.05 7.51 3.72
N ALA A 111 18.86 8.58 3.61
CA ALA A 111 18.50 9.94 3.24
C ALA A 111 19.76 10.75 2.93
#